data_AF-A0A7V4YQU8-F1
#
_entry.id   AF-A0A7V4YQU8-F1
#
_cell.length_a   1.000
_cell.length_b   1.000
_cell.length_c   1.000
_cell.angle_alpha   90.00
_cell.angle_beta   90.00
_cell.angle_gamma   90.00
#
_symmetry.space_group_name_H-M   'P 1'
#
loop_
_entity.id
_entity.type
_entity.pdbx_description
1 polymer ?
#
loop_
_entity_poly.entity_id
_entity_poly.type
_entity_poly.pdbx_seq_one_letter_code
_entity_poly.pdbx_strand_id
1 'polypeptide(L)' 'MRGILILDYGSQYTQLIARAIREEGVYSEIYSCYEDFEKIKSFNPYGIILSG' A
#
# COMPACT_ATOMS: atom_id res chain seq x y z
N MET A 1 -1.07 4.55 -12.79
CA MET A 1 -0.48 3.19 -12.87
C MET A 1 -1.15 2.35 -11.79
N ARG A 2 -1.38 1.06 -12.05
CA ARG A 2 -1.96 0.14 -11.06
C ARG A 2 -0.83 -0.59 -10.33
N GLY A 3 -0.99 -0.84 -9.04
CA GLY A 3 0.03 -1.45 -8.17
C GLY A 3 -0.56 -2.06 -6.91
N ILE A 4 0.29 -2.38 -5.93
CA ILE A 4 -0.15 -2.84 -4.61
C ILE A 4 -0.33 -1.64 -3.69
N LEU A 5 -1.49 -1.56 -3.03
CA LEU A 5 -1.73 -0.57 -1.98
C LEU A 5 -1.46 -1.20 -0.61
N ILE A 6 -0.65 -0.56 0.21
CA ILE A 6 -0.43 -0.96 1.59
C ILE A 6 -1.18 0.03 2.49
N LEU A 7 -2.14 -0.45 3.26
CA LEU A 7 -2.84 0.33 4.29
C LEU A 7 -2.12 0.14 5.63
N ASP A 8 -1.55 1.22 6.13
CA ASP A 8 -0.73 1.26 7.34
C ASP A 8 -1.56 1.62 8.58
N TYR A 9 -1.59 0.71 9.55
CA TYR A 9 -2.20 0.82 10.87
C TYR A 9 -1.16 1.13 11.97
N GLY A 10 0.09 1.41 11.60
CA GLY A 10 1.18 1.73 12.53
C GLY A 10 2.25 0.64 12.64
N SER A 11 2.37 -0.24 11.65
CA SER A 11 3.36 -1.32 11.69
C SER A 11 4.78 -0.78 11.55
N GLN A 12 5.71 -1.34 12.33
CA GLN A 12 7.13 -1.02 12.19
C GLN A 12 7.72 -1.49 10.84
N TYR A 13 7.03 -2.40 10.15
CA TYR A 13 7.53 -3.06 8.96
C TYR A 13 6.88 -2.59 7.66
N THR A 14 5.94 -1.64 7.69
CA THR A 14 5.22 -1.15 6.50
C THR A 14 6.17 -0.74 5.36
N GLN A 15 7.27 -0.07 5.69
CA GLN A 15 8.30 0.35 4.72
C GLN A 15 9.10 -0.84 4.14
N LEU A 16 9.35 -1.88 4.93
CA LEU A 16 10.03 -3.10 4.45
C LEU A 16 9.14 -3.88 3.48
N ILE A 17 7.83 -3.97 3.77
CA ILE A 17 6.85 -4.60 2.87
C ILE A 17 6.82 -3.84 1.53
N ALA A 18 6.73 -2.51 1.57
CA ALA A 18 6.73 -1.69 0.35
C ALA A 18 8.01 -1.87 -0.47
N ARG A 19 9.17 -1.95 0.21
CA ARG A 19 10.46 -2.21 -0.42
C ARG A 19 10.50 -3.59 -1.09
N ALA A 20 10.09 -4.65 -0.40
CA ALA A 20 10.07 -6.00 -0.94
C ALA A 20 9.24 -6.09 -2.24
N ILE A 21 8.07 -5.44 -2.27
CA ILE A 21 7.22 -5.40 -3.48
C ILE A 21 7.91 -4.67 -4.64
N ARG A 22 8.62 -3.58 -4.34
CA ARG A 22 9.35 -2.81 -5.36
C ARG A 22 10.58 -3.54 -5.88
N GLU A 23 11.24 -4.35 -5.03
CA GLU A 23 12.36 -5.21 -5.42
C GLU A 23 11.92 -6.30 -6.43
N GLU A 24 10.67 -6.76 -6.36
CA GLU A 24 10.04 -7.63 -7.36
C GLU A 24 9.57 -6.89 -8.64
N GLY A 25 9.89 -5.59 -8.77
CA GLY A 25 9.52 -4.78 -9.94
C GLY A 25 8.05 -4.35 -9.97
N VAL A 26 7.31 -4.50 -8.87
CA VAL A 26 5.90 -4.11 -8.77
C VAL A 26 5.78 -2.75 -8.11
N TYR A 27 5.00 -1.84 -8.70
CA TYR A 27 4.70 -0.54 -8.09
C TYR A 27 3.89 -0.73 -6.80
N SER A 28 4.27 -0.04 -5.73
CA SER A 28 3.58 -0.05 -4.46
C SER A 28 3.46 1.35 -3.85
N GLU A 29 2.34 1.61 -3.19
CA GLU A 29 2.04 2.86 -2.49
C GLU A 29 1.60 2.55 -1.05
N ILE A 30 1.98 3.41 -0.09
CA ILE A 30 1.59 3.27 1.31
C ILE A 30 0.60 4.38 1.66
N TYR A 31 -0.61 4.01 2.07
CA TYR A 31 -1.62 4.92 2.61
C TYR A 31 -1.85 4.64 4.08
N SER A 32 -2.15 5.67 4.87
CA SER A 32 -2.62 5.47 6.25
C SER A 32 -4.01 4.83 6.25
N CYS A 33 -4.32 4.02 7.26
CA CYS A 33 -5.66 3.48 7.46
C CYS A 33 -6.74 4.56 7.71
N TYR A 34 -6.33 5.82 7.98
CA TYR A 34 -7.22 6.97 8.14
C TYR A 34 -7.45 7.77 6.85
N GLU A 35 -6.87 7.34 5.72
CA GLU A 35 -7.08 8.01 4.43
C GLU A 35 -8.52 7.87 3.94
N ASP A 36 -8.96 8.85 3.13
CA ASP A 36 -10.30 8.85 2.56
C ASP A 36 -10.54 7.62 1.66
N PHE A 37 -11.72 7.01 1.82
CA PHE A 37 -12.15 5.89 1.01
C PHE A 37 -12.15 6.23 -0.49
N GLU A 38 -12.55 7.44 -0.87
CA GLU A 38 -12.55 7.84 -2.29
C GLU A 38 -11.13 7.90 -2.85
N LYS A 39 -10.14 8.28 -2.03
CA LYS A 39 -8.73 8.26 -2.42
C LYS A 39 -8.23 6.83 -2.61
N ILE A 40 -8.54 5.93 -1.68
CA ILE A 40 -8.21 4.49 -1.78
C ILE A 40 -8.83 3.89 -3.05
N LYS A 41 -10.09 4.20 -3.32
CA LYS A 41 -10.82 3.70 -4.49
C LYS A 41 -10.26 4.26 -5.80
N SER A 42 -9.85 5.53 -5.83
CA SER A 42 -9.26 6.17 -7.00
C SER A 42 -7.91 5.57 -7.39
N PHE A 43 -7.15 5.02 -6.44
CA PHE A 43 -5.87 4.37 -6.68
C PHE A 43 -6.01 3.10 -7.55
N ASN A 44 -7.16 2.42 -7.49
CA ASN A 44 -7.48 1.22 -8.28
C ASN A 44 -6.37 0.14 -8.26
N PRO A 45 -5.98 -0.36 -7.07
CA PRO A 45 -4.87 -1.29 -6.91
C PRO A 45 -5.17 -2.67 -7.51
N TYR A 46 -4.11 -3.41 -7.86
CA TYR A 46 -4.21 -4.85 -8.17
C TYR A 46 -4.43 -5.70 -6.91
N GLY A 47 -3.96 -5.21 -5.76
CA GLY A 47 -4.09 -5.88 -4.48
C GLY A 47 -3.88 -4.92 -3.32
N ILE A 48 -4.43 -5.26 -2.16
CA ILE A 48 -4.33 -4.47 -0.94
C ILE A 48 -3.66 -5.34 0.13
N ILE A 49 -2.69 -4.75 0.83
CA ILE A 49 -2.05 -5.33 2.02
C ILE A 49 -2.45 -4.46 3.21
N LEU A 50 -2.94 -5.08 4.28
CA LEU A 50 -3.17 -4.40 5.55
C LEU A 50 -1.95 -4.65 6.44
N SER A 51 -1.28 -3.58 6.87
CA SER A 51 -0.05 -3.61 7.66
C SER A 51 -0.31 -2.97 9.01
N GLY A 52 -0.16 -3.72 10.11
CA GLY A 52 -0.34 -3.25 11.49
C GLY A 52 0.69 -3.83 12.44
#